data_AF-A0A2D4QX87-F1
#
_entry.id   AF-A0A2D4QX87-F1
#
_cell.length_a   1.000
_cell.length_b   1.000
_cell.length_c   1.000
_cell.angle_alpha   90.00
_cell.angle_beta   90.00
_cell.angle_gamma   90.00
#
_symmetry.space_group_name_H-M   'P 1'
#
loop_
_entity.id
_entity.type
_entity.pdbx_description
1 polymer ?
#
loop_
_entity_poly.entity_id
_entity_poly.type
_entity_poly.pdbx_seq_one_letter_code
_entity_poly.pdbx_strand_id
1 'polypeptide(L)' 'MNITDAVIFVISLWGKTAAGEWTYIGNQYVHQKPMTLAECTEFIAPRNWGRFTENEYYKIELACYHAGPRNET' A
#
# COMPACT_ATOMS: atom_id res chain seq x y z
N MET A 1 -5.60 21.52 -4.98
CA MET A 1 -4.80 20.45 -4.37
C MET A 1 -3.37 20.64 -4.86
N ASN A 2 -2.43 20.93 -3.96
CA ASN A 2 -1.02 21.01 -4.32
C ASN A 2 -0.54 19.57 -4.61
N ILE A 3 0.14 19.37 -5.74
CA ILE A 3 0.61 18.03 -6.17
C ILE A 3 1.56 17.42 -5.11
N THR A 4 2.24 18.25 -4.32
CA THR A 4 3.16 17.83 -3.25
C THR A 4 2.50 17.09 -2.09
N ASP A 5 1.20 17.29 -1.86
CA ASP A 5 0.45 16.65 -0.75
C ASP A 5 -0.44 15.50 -1.23
N ALA A 6 -0.34 15.15 -2.51
CA ALA A 6 -1.10 14.07 -3.09
C ALA A 6 -0.55 12.71 -2.66
N VAL A 7 -1.42 11.72 -2.52
CA VAL A 7 -1.05 10.33 -2.31
C VAL A 7 -1.67 9.43 -3.38
N ILE A 8 -1.09 8.25 -3.56
CA ILE A 8 -1.59 7.15 -4.38
C ILE A 8 -1.81 5.93 -3.51
N PHE A 9 -2.84 5.16 -3.85
CA PHE A 9 -3.12 3.87 -3.22
C PHE A 9 -2.25 2.78 -3.85
N VAL A 10 -1.63 1.95 -3.01
CA VAL A 10 -0.80 0.82 -3.43
C VAL A 10 -1.19 -0.42 -2.64
N ILE A 11 -1.24 -1.55 -3.35
CA ILE A 11 -1.36 -2.88 -2.78
C ILE A 11 0.02 -3.53 -2.87
N SER A 12 0.67 -3.69 -1.73
CA SER A 12 1.99 -4.29 -1.60
C SER A 12 1.87 -5.77 -1.23
N LEU A 13 2.72 -6.59 -1.82
CA LEU A 13 2.89 -8.00 -1.47
C LEU A 13 4.13 -8.16 -0.60
N TRP A 14 3.97 -8.91 0.47
CA TRP A 14 5.03 -9.23 1.42
C TRP A 14 5.16 -10.73 1.56
N GLY A 15 6.40 -11.22 1.60
CA GLY A 15 6.74 -12.61 1.85
C GLY A 15 7.35 -12.79 3.24
N LYS A 16 7.16 -13.95 3.84
CA LYS A 16 7.77 -14.31 5.13
C LYS A 16 9.08 -15.05 4.89
N THR A 17 10.18 -14.57 5.47
CA THR A 17 11.49 -15.22 5.37
C THR A 17 11.57 -16.47 6.24
N ALA A 18 12.63 -17.28 6.07
CA ALA A 18 12.87 -18.45 6.93
C ALA A 18 13.07 -18.08 8.42
N ALA A 19 13.48 -16.84 8.71
CA ALA A 19 13.57 -16.30 10.08
C ALA A 19 12.23 -15.80 10.63
N GLY A 20 11.15 -15.87 9.83
CA GLY A 20 9.82 -15.41 10.21
C GLY A 20 9.56 -13.91 10.00
N GLU A 21 10.49 -13.19 9.37
CA GLU A 21 10.39 -11.75 9.12
C GLU A 21 9.58 -11.46 7.85
N TRP A 22 8.83 -10.36 7.83
CA TRP A 22 8.13 -9.91 6.63
C TRP A 22 9.05 -9.06 5.77
N THR A 23 9.27 -9.49 4.53
CA THR A 23 10.01 -8.74 3.52
C THR A 23 9.10 -8.30 2.40
N TYR A 24 9.26 -7.06 1.94
CA TYR A 24 8.55 -6.53 0.78
C TYR A 24 9.08 -7.24 -0.47
N ILE A 25 8.16 -7.76 -1.30
CA ILE A 25 8.52 -8.51 -2.52
C ILE A 25 7.94 -7.90 -3.80
N GLY A 26 7.18 -6.82 -3.69
CA GLY A 26 6.67 -6.10 -4.86
C GLY A 26 5.31 -5.45 -4.62
N ASN A 27 4.88 -4.64 -5.59
CA ASN A 27 3.54 -4.07 -5.63
C ASN A 27 2.66 -4.93 -6.54
N GLN A 28 1.55 -5.41 -6.01
CA GLN A 28 0.53 -6.11 -6.79
C GLN A 28 -0.32 -5.13 -7.60
N TYR A 29 -0.55 -3.92 -7.07
CA TYR A 29 -1.35 -2.89 -7.71
C TYR A 29 -0.92 -1.49 -7.27
N VAL A 30 -0.94 -0.54 -8.20
CA VAL A 30 -0.72 0.89 -7.94
C VAL A 30 -1.85 1.68 -8.62
N HIS A 31 -2.68 2.36 -7.82
CA HIS A 31 -3.70 3.26 -8.34
C HIS A 31 -3.09 4.62 -8.66
N GLN A 32 -2.86 4.89 -9.93
CA GLN A 32 -2.14 6.09 -10.37
C GLN A 32 -2.91 7.41 -10.21
N LYS A 33 -4.21 7.37 -9.85
CA LYS A 33 -5.00 8.58 -9.62
C LYS A 33 -4.59 9.20 -8.28
N PRO A 34 -4.02 10.41 -8.26
CA PRO A 34 -3.69 11.08 -7.01
C PRO A 34 -4.97 11.44 -6.24
N MET A 35 -4.90 11.32 -4.93
CA MET A 35 -5.98 11.61 -3.98
C MET A 35 -5.41 12.30 -2.75
N THR A 36 -6.27 12.93 -1.96
CA THR A 36 -5.87 13.46 -0.65
C THR A 36 -5.57 12.31 0.33
N LEU A 37 -4.78 12.58 1.37
CA LEU A 37 -4.53 11.59 2.42
C LEU A 37 -5.83 11.10 3.08
N ALA A 38 -6.80 11.98 3.29
CA ALA A 38 -8.09 11.65 3.88
C ALA A 38 -8.89 10.71 2.99
N GLU A 39 -8.98 10.99 1.69
CA GLU A 39 -9.64 10.12 0.72
C GLU A 39 -8.96 8.75 0.64
N CYS A 40 -7.63 8.70 0.62
CA CYS A 40 -6.91 7.43 0.57
C CYS A 40 -7.10 6.60 1.83
N THR A 41 -7.00 7.23 3.00
CA THR A 41 -7.20 6.57 4.30
C THR A 41 -8.60 5.99 4.40
N GLU A 42 -9.60 6.73 3.93
CA GLU A 42 -10.97 6.24 3.84
C GLU A 42 -11.08 5.08 2.84
N PHE A 43 -10.46 5.22 1.66
CA PHE A 43 -10.49 4.20 0.61
C PHE A 43 -9.93 2.85 1.08
N ILE A 44 -8.83 2.84 1.85
CA ILE A 44 -8.21 1.62 2.37
C ILE A 44 -8.78 1.14 3.71
N ALA A 45 -9.82 1.81 4.24
CA ALA A 45 -10.39 1.44 5.53
C ALA A 45 -10.86 -0.02 5.53
N PRO A 46 -10.63 -0.81 6.59
CA PRO A 46 -10.97 -2.24 6.62
C PRO A 46 -12.43 -2.56 6.30
N ARG A 47 -13.36 -1.64 6.62
CA ARG A 47 -14.78 -1.81 6.30
C ARG A 47 -15.10 -1.81 4.79
N ASN A 48 -14.20 -1.28 3.97
CA ASN A 48 -14.34 -1.18 2.52
C ASN A 48 -13.70 -2.40 1.81
N TRP A 49 -13.00 -3.29 2.54
CA TRP A 49 -12.24 -4.40 1.97
C TRP A 49 -12.48 -5.71 2.73
N GLY A 50 -12.79 -6.78 1.98
CA GLY A 50 -12.73 -8.14 2.51
C GLY A 50 -11.29 -8.65 2.48
N ARG A 51 -10.71 -8.97 3.65
CA ARG A 51 -9.39 -9.62 3.70
C ARG A 51 -9.56 -11.14 3.78
N PHE A 52 -9.04 -11.82 2.77
CA PHE A 52 -8.93 -13.27 2.73
C PHE A 52 -7.45 -13.66 2.77
N THR A 53 -7.08 -14.58 3.65
CA THR A 53 -5.69 -15.03 3.81
C THR A 53 -5.70 -16.53 3.94
N GLU A 54 -5.27 -17.22 2.89
CA GLU A 54 -5.25 -18.69 2.80
C GLU A 54 -3.87 -19.29 3.07
N ASN A 55 -2.84 -18.45 3.20
CA ASN A 55 -1.47 -18.88 3.46
C ASN A 55 -0.79 -17.98 4.50
N GLU A 56 0.16 -18.54 5.24
CA GLU A 56 0.90 -17.83 6.28
C GLU A 56 2.22 -17.20 5.80
N TYR A 57 2.60 -17.46 4.55
CA TYR A 57 3.89 -17.07 3.97
C TYR A 57 3.81 -15.77 3.17
N TYR A 58 2.61 -15.35 2.78
CA TYR A 58 2.38 -14.14 2.01
C TYR A 58 1.28 -13.31 2.67
N LYS A 59 1.43 -11.99 2.62
CA LYS A 59 0.37 -11.06 3.00
C LYS A 59 0.29 -9.92 2.01
N ILE A 60 -0.92 -9.40 1.90
CA ILE A 60 -1.22 -8.18 1.17
C ILE A 60 -1.34 -7.04 2.18
N GLU A 61 -0.76 -5.89 1.83
CA GLU A 61 -0.88 -4.65 2.57
C GLU A 61 -1.44 -3.56 1.66
N LEU A 62 -2.44 -2.83 2.16
CA LEU A 62 -3.03 -1.68 1.49
C LEU A 62 -2.45 -0.42 2.14
N ALA A 63 -1.84 0.45 1.36
CA ALA A 63 -1.19 1.65 1.88
C ALA A 63 -1.32 2.87 0.95
N CYS A 64 -1.17 4.04 1.54
CA CYS A 64 -1.16 5.33 0.86
C CYS A 64 0.28 5.85 0.78
N TYR A 65 0.77 6.14 -0.42
CA TYR A 65 2.12 6.65 -0.65
C TYR A 65 2.08 8.03 -1.30
N HIS A 66 3.01 8.92 -0.95
CA HIS A 66 3.07 10.25 -1.56
C HIS A 66 3.29 10.17 -3.08
N ALA A 67 2.49 10.92 -3.82
CA ALA A 67 2.51 11.08 -5.27
C ALA A 67 3.43 12.26 -5.63
N GLY A 68 4.72 12.11 -5.39
CA GLY A 68 5.74 13.09 -5.74
C GLY A 68 7.11 12.42 -5.78
N PRO A 69 8.13 13.06 -6.37
CA PRO A 69 9.49 12.55 -6.30
C PRO A 69 9.88 12.44 -4.81
N ARG A 70 10.05 11.21 -4.32
CA ARG A 70 10.92 10.99 -3.16
C ARG A 70 12.28 11.45 -3.61
N ASN A 71 12.86 12.46 -2.94
CA ASN A 71 14.32 12.51 -2.90
C ASN A 71 14.74 11.22 -2.19
N GLU A 72 15.08 10.22 -2.99
CA GLU A 72 15.81 9.05 -2.53
C GLU A 72 17.22 9.55 -2.17
N THR A 73 17.43 9.86 -0.90
CA THR A 73 18.74 9.99 -0.26
C THR A 73 18.81 9.02 0.89
#